data_AF-A0A545UGW1-F1
#
_entry.id   AF-A0A545UGW1-F1
#
_cell.length_a   1.000
_cell.length_b   1.000
_cell.length_c   1.000
_cell.angle_alpha   90.00
_cell.angle_beta   90.00
_cell.angle_gamma   90.00
#
_symmetry.space_group_name_H-M   'P 1'
#
loop_
_entity.id
_entity.type
_entity.pdbx_description
1 polymer ?
#
loop_
_entity_poly.entity_id
_entity_poly.type
_entity_poly.pdbx_seq_one_letter_code
_entity_poly.pdbx_strand_id
1 'polypeptide(L)'
;MDFLIFKLNKVQNSYIEDKLRKYGLDCAVDGEPEEVAPCPCCDYLSISPGEKGAWEICTVCFWENGGDGPNHMSLAEARRNFEEIGAIDRCSLKFIDIEGPKKYARNVYKK
;
A
#
# COMPACT_ATOMS: atom_id res chain seq x y z
N MET A 1 14.05 -15.25 -7.63
CA MET A 1 12.69 -15.55 -7.14
C MET A 1 12.17 -14.39 -6.27
N ASP A 2 13.04 -13.81 -5.46
CA ASP A 2 12.69 -12.82 -4.42
C ASP A 2 12.09 -11.50 -4.92
N PHE A 3 12.45 -11.06 -6.13
CA PHE A 3 11.94 -9.79 -6.70
C PHE A 3 10.43 -9.81 -6.95
N LEU A 4 9.88 -10.95 -7.38
CA LEU A 4 8.44 -11.08 -7.61
C LEU A 4 7.67 -11.14 -6.29
N ILE A 5 8.23 -11.83 -5.29
CA ILE A 5 7.66 -11.92 -3.95
C ILE A 5 7.53 -10.51 -3.35
N PHE A 6 8.56 -9.68 -3.45
CA PHE A 6 8.51 -8.30 -2.95
C PHE A 6 7.49 -7.43 -3.71
N LYS A 7 7.41 -7.55 -5.04
CA LYS A 7 6.50 -6.72 -5.87
C LYS A 7 5.01 -7.06 -5.74
N LEU A 8 4.72 -8.30 -5.36
CA LEU A 8 3.36 -8.84 -5.21
C LEU A 8 3.00 -9.08 -3.75
N ASN A 9 3.79 -8.57 -2.80
CA ASN A 9 3.48 -8.65 -1.38
C ASN A 9 2.18 -7.87 -1.07
N LYS A 10 1.27 -8.50 -0.32
CA LYS A 10 -0.01 -7.93 0.17
C LYS A 10 -1.01 -7.51 -0.92
N VAL A 11 -0.81 -7.91 -2.18
CA VAL A 11 -1.73 -7.54 -3.27
C VAL A 11 -3.03 -8.35 -3.21
N GLN A 12 -4.13 -7.79 -3.69
CA GLN A 12 -5.40 -8.51 -3.83
C GLN A 12 -5.34 -9.54 -4.96
N ASN A 13 -6.04 -10.67 -4.78
CA ASN A 13 -6.16 -11.69 -5.84
C ASN A 13 -6.75 -11.10 -7.13
N SER A 14 -7.74 -10.20 -7.03
CA SER A 14 -8.32 -9.49 -8.17
C SER A 14 -7.29 -8.71 -9.00
N TYR A 15 -6.30 -8.09 -8.36
CA TYR A 15 -5.21 -7.41 -9.06
C TYR A 15 -4.33 -8.41 -9.83
N ILE A 16 -4.05 -9.58 -9.24
CA ILE A 16 -3.27 -10.63 -9.88
C ILE A 16 -4.05 -11.17 -11.09
N GLU A 17 -5.33 -11.48 -10.94
CA GLU A 17 -6.23 -11.92 -12.02
C GLU A 17 -6.25 -10.92 -13.19
N ASP A 18 -6.40 -9.63 -12.89
CA ASP A 18 -6.37 -8.56 -13.90
C ASP A 18 -5.01 -8.47 -14.62
N LYS A 19 -3.90 -8.77 -13.94
CA LYS A 19 -2.59 -8.86 -14.58
C LYS A 19 -2.47 -10.09 -15.45
N LEU A 20 -2.91 -11.26 -14.99
CA LEU A 20 -2.88 -12.52 -15.73
C LEU A 20 -3.71 -12.43 -17.02
N ARG A 21 -4.87 -11.78 -16.97
CA ARG A 21 -5.72 -11.54 -18.15
C ARG A 21 -4.99 -10.79 -19.27
N LYS A 22 -4.11 -9.85 -18.93
CA LYS A 22 -3.30 -9.13 -19.93
C LYS A 22 -2.31 -10.02 -20.68
N TYR A 23 -1.98 -11.19 -20.11
CA TYR A 23 -1.16 -12.21 -20.73
C TYR A 23 -1.98 -13.34 -21.39
N GLY A 24 -3.31 -13.16 -21.49
CA GLY A 24 -4.22 -14.17 -22.07
C GLY A 24 -4.54 -15.33 -21.13
N LEU A 25 -4.26 -15.18 -19.83
CA LEU A 25 -4.58 -16.17 -18.80
C LEU A 25 -5.81 -15.69 -18.03
N ASP A 26 -6.98 -16.24 -18.36
CA ASP A 26 -8.22 -16.01 -17.62
C ASP A 26 -8.41 -17.14 -16.60
N CYS A 27 -7.86 -16.93 -15.40
CA CYS A 27 -7.97 -17.87 -14.29
C CYS A 27 -8.30 -17.12 -13.00
N ALA A 28 -8.99 -17.83 -12.09
CA ALA A 28 -9.15 -17.37 -10.72
C ALA A 28 -7.85 -17.62 -9.95
N VAL A 29 -7.48 -16.68 -9.09
CA VAL A 29 -6.35 -16.82 -8.18
C VAL A 29 -6.88 -17.33 -6.84
N ASP A 30 -6.54 -18.57 -6.52
CA ASP A 30 -6.90 -19.22 -5.27
C ASP A 30 -5.88 -18.93 -4.16
N GLY A 31 -6.33 -19.02 -2.91
CA GLY A 31 -5.52 -18.79 -1.71
C GLY A 31 -5.94 -17.55 -0.92
N GLU A 32 -5.71 -17.63 0.40
CA GLU A 32 -6.00 -16.54 1.32
C GLU A 32 -4.97 -15.41 1.18
N PRO A 33 -5.39 -14.15 1.04
CA PRO A 33 -4.50 -13.01 1.06
C PRO A 33 -3.68 -12.93 2.35
N GLU A 34 -2.49 -12.33 2.26
CA GLU A 34 -1.66 -12.04 3.43
C GLU A 34 -2.42 -11.19 4.45
N GLU A 35 -2.14 -11.40 5.74
CA GLU A 35 -2.64 -10.52 6.78
C GLU A 35 -2.08 -9.10 6.59
N VAL A 36 -2.96 -8.11 6.67
CA VAL A 36 -2.66 -6.71 6.37
C VAL A 36 -3.31 -5.78 7.37
N ALA A 37 -2.72 -4.60 7.55
CA ALA A 37 -3.27 -3.48 8.31
C ALA A 37 -3.37 -2.22 7.44
N PRO A 38 -4.29 -1.29 7.77
CA PRO A 38 -4.42 -0.03 7.04
C PRO A 38 -3.25 0.89 7.37
N CYS A 39 -2.64 1.47 6.33
CA CYS A 39 -1.74 2.60 6.50
C CYS A 39 -2.49 3.75 7.19
N PRO A 40 -1.97 4.33 8.28
CA PRO A 40 -2.68 5.37 9.03
C PRO A 40 -2.84 6.67 8.22
N CYS A 41 -2.07 6.85 7.14
CA CYS A 41 -2.13 8.02 6.27
C CYS A 41 -3.19 7.88 5.16
N CYS A 42 -3.18 6.79 4.39
CA CYS A 42 -3.99 6.66 3.18
C CYS A 42 -5.13 5.62 3.24
N ASP A 43 -5.23 4.87 4.34
CA ASP A 43 -6.18 3.78 4.60
C ASP A 43 -6.04 2.54 3.69
N TYR A 44 -5.04 2.48 2.80
CA TYR A 44 -4.76 1.25 2.04
C TYR A 44 -4.17 0.16 2.93
N LEU A 45 -4.61 -1.07 2.73
CA LEU A 45 -4.14 -2.28 3.40
C LEU A 45 -2.77 -2.71 2.83
N SER A 46 -1.77 -1.86 2.99
CA SER A 46 -0.44 -2.01 2.37
C SER A 46 0.68 -2.25 3.38
N ILE A 47 0.35 -2.37 4.67
CA ILE A 47 1.32 -2.63 5.74
C ILE A 47 1.02 -3.94 6.44
N SER A 48 2.04 -4.58 6.99
CA SER A 48 1.87 -5.76 7.85
C SER A 48 1.15 -5.40 9.16
N PRO A 49 0.40 -6.31 9.78
CA PRO A 49 -0.26 -6.06 11.05
C PRO A 49 0.70 -6.08 12.24
N GLY A 50 0.33 -5.38 13.31
CA GLY A 50 1.05 -5.39 14.59
C GLY A 50 2.51 -4.93 14.48
N GLU A 51 3.39 -5.54 15.26
CA GLU A 51 4.82 -5.21 15.29
C GLU A 51 5.54 -5.53 13.97
N LYS A 52 5.02 -6.46 13.15
CA LYS A 52 5.60 -6.77 11.83
C LYS A 52 5.52 -5.60 10.86
N GLY A 53 4.52 -4.73 11.03
CA GLY A 53 4.35 -3.52 10.24
C GLY A 53 5.12 -2.33 10.79
N ALA A 54 5.78 -2.45 11.95
CA ALA A 54 6.56 -1.35 12.49
C ALA A 54 7.66 -0.98 11.49
N TRP A 55 7.81 0.32 11.23
CA TRP A 55 8.80 0.87 10.30
C TRP A 55 8.61 0.50 8.83
N GLU A 56 7.51 -0.19 8.46
CA GLU A 56 7.20 -0.40 7.04
C GLU A 56 6.81 0.92 6.37
N ILE A 57 7.36 1.17 5.19
CA ILE A 57 6.99 2.31 4.35
C ILE A 57 5.81 1.90 3.47
N CYS A 58 4.70 2.63 3.59
CA CYS A 58 3.52 2.44 2.73
C CYS A 58 3.88 2.79 1.28
N THR A 59 3.83 1.82 0.38
CA THR A 59 4.14 2.03 -1.04
C THR A 59 3.10 2.92 -1.76
N VAL A 60 1.92 3.14 -1.18
CA VAL A 60 0.86 3.96 -1.79
C VAL A 60 1.09 5.45 -1.56
N CYS A 61 1.44 5.85 -0.32
CA CYS A 61 1.56 7.26 0.05
C CYS A 61 2.96 7.68 0.50
N PHE A 62 3.85 6.70 0.75
CA PHE A 62 5.21 6.86 1.28
C PHE A 62 5.33 7.18 2.78
N TRP A 63 4.25 7.04 3.55
CA TRP A 63 4.31 7.15 5.02
C TRP A 63 5.03 5.96 5.65
N GLU A 64 6.04 6.21 6.50
CA GLU A 64 6.69 5.19 7.33
C GLU A 64 5.87 4.94 8.61
N ASN A 65 5.56 3.67 8.88
CA ASN A 65 4.78 3.24 10.03
C ASN A 65 5.61 3.24 11.33
N GLY A 66 6.06 4.42 11.76
CA GLY A 66 6.78 4.68 13.01
C GLY A 66 6.34 5.97 13.71
N GLY A 67 5.31 6.64 13.16
CA GLY A 67 4.80 7.92 13.65
C GLY A 67 5.46 9.13 13.00
N ASP A 68 5.28 10.30 13.60
CA ASP A 68 5.63 11.59 12.97
C ASP A 68 7.14 11.79 12.81
N GLY A 69 7.95 11.19 13.69
CA GLY A 69 9.42 11.38 13.73
C GLY A 69 10.14 11.03 12.43
N PRO A 70 10.06 9.77 11.94
CA PRO A 70 10.70 9.36 10.68
C PRO A 70 10.21 10.11 9.45
N ASN A 71 8.96 10.57 9.47
CA ASN A 71 8.33 11.24 8.35
C ASN A 71 8.61 12.76 8.34
N HIS A 72 9.16 13.30 9.43
CA HIS A 72 9.40 14.74 9.62
C HIS A 72 8.14 15.60 9.41
N MET A 73 6.95 15.03 9.63
CA MET A 73 5.65 15.70 9.51
C MET A 73 4.60 14.99 10.37
N SER A 74 3.52 15.70 10.70
CA SER A 74 2.42 15.08 11.46
C SER A 74 1.57 14.15 10.59
N LEU A 75 0.98 13.11 11.18
CA LEU A 75 0.03 12.25 10.48
C LEU A 75 -1.13 13.05 9.85
N ALA A 76 -1.61 14.09 10.53
CA ALA A 76 -2.70 14.94 10.02
C ALA A 76 -2.28 15.73 8.77
N GLU A 77 -1.03 16.18 8.70
CA GLU A 77 -0.45 16.82 7.52
C GLU A 77 -0.27 15.83 6.37
N ALA A 78 0.29 14.66 6.66
CA ALA A 78 0.46 13.59 5.68
C ALA A 78 -0.88 13.17 5.04
N ARG A 79 -1.95 13.08 5.84
CA ARG A 79 -3.32 12.79 5.36
C ARG A 79 -3.81 13.85 4.37
N ARG A 80 -3.68 15.14 4.70
CA ARG A 80 -4.05 16.24 3.80
C ARG A 80 -3.23 16.21 2.51
N ASN A 81 -1.91 16.03 2.64
CA ASN A 81 -1.02 15.94 1.49
C ASN A 81 -1.38 14.75 0.59
N PHE A 82 -1.72 13.59 1.16
CA PHE A 82 -2.15 12.44 0.37
C PHE A 82 -3.45 12.72 -0.39
N GLU A 83 -4.43 13.38 0.24
CA GLU A 83 -5.67 13.77 -0.44
C GLU A 83 -5.44 14.75 -1.59
N GLU A 84 -4.48 15.66 -1.48
CA GLU A 84 -4.18 16.68 -2.50
C GLU A 84 -3.17 16.23 -3.57
N ILE A 85 -2.17 15.43 -3.20
CA ILE A 85 -0.97 15.13 -3.99
C ILE A 85 -0.93 13.64 -4.40
N GLY A 86 -1.54 12.76 -3.60
CA GLY A 86 -1.41 11.30 -3.73
C GLY A 86 -0.18 10.72 -3.04
N ALA A 87 0.58 11.52 -2.30
CA ALA A 87 1.73 11.12 -1.48
C ALA A 87 1.85 12.03 -0.25
N ILE A 88 2.68 11.66 0.74
CA ILE A 88 2.88 12.49 1.94
C ILE A 88 3.55 13.84 1.66
N ASP A 89 4.25 13.97 0.53
CA ASP A 89 4.79 15.23 0.01
C ASP A 89 5.12 15.09 -1.49
N ARG A 90 5.53 16.19 -2.15
CA ARG A 90 5.87 16.20 -3.58
C ARG A 90 7.14 15.43 -3.92
N CYS A 91 8.14 15.43 -3.04
CA CYS A 91 9.40 14.72 -3.25
C CYS A 91 9.19 13.19 -3.21
N SER A 92 8.20 12.75 -2.45
CA SER A 92 7.83 11.35 -2.24
C SER A 92 7.13 10.70 -3.45
N LEU A 93 6.58 11.49 -4.38
CA LEU A 93 5.92 10.99 -5.60
C LEU A 93 6.79 10.05 -6.45
N LYS A 94 8.11 10.22 -6.43
CA LYS A 94 9.03 9.36 -7.18
C LYS A 94 9.24 7.97 -6.57
N PHE A 95 8.75 7.75 -5.35
CA PHE A 95 8.94 6.52 -4.59
C PHE A 95 7.66 5.71 -4.41
N ILE A 96 6.49 6.27 -4.70
CA ILE A 96 5.22 5.55 -4.59
C ILE A 96 5.05 4.56 -5.74
N ASP A 97 4.28 3.51 -5.48
CA ASP A 97 3.76 2.62 -6.50
C ASP A 97 2.50 3.22 -7.12
N ILE A 98 2.61 3.64 -8.39
CA ILE A 98 1.48 4.20 -9.15
C ILE A 98 0.30 3.22 -9.30
N GLU A 99 0.55 1.91 -9.18
CA GLU A 99 -0.50 0.90 -9.19
C GLU A 99 -0.97 0.53 -7.78
N GLY A 100 -0.37 1.09 -6.72
CA GLY A 100 -0.74 0.87 -5.32
C GLY A 100 -2.26 0.92 -5.07
N PRO A 101 -2.98 1.96 -5.56
CA PRO A 101 -4.44 2.04 -5.44
C PRO A 101 -5.24 0.88 -6.06
N LYS A 102 -4.65 0.17 -7.02
CA LYS A 102 -5.24 -1.03 -7.67
C LYS A 102 -4.75 -2.33 -7.03
N LYS A 103 -3.54 -2.31 -6.46
CA LYS A 103 -2.92 -3.46 -5.81
C LYS A 103 -3.55 -3.80 -4.48
N TYR A 104 -3.82 -2.79 -3.67
CA TYR A 104 -4.20 -2.96 -2.27
C TYR A 104 -5.67 -2.65 -2.06
N ALA A 105 -6.30 -3.42 -1.17
CA ALA A 105 -7.61 -3.05 -0.65
C ALA A 105 -7.53 -1.71 0.07
N ARG A 106 -8.61 -0.95 0.09
CA ARG A 106 -8.72 0.25 0.93
C ARG A 106 -9.69 -0.02 2.07
N ASN A 107 -9.28 0.30 3.30
CA ASN A 107 -10.18 0.28 4.43
C ASN A 107 -11.19 1.43 4.29
N VAL A 108 -12.46 1.09 4.09
CA VAL A 108 -13.56 2.06 3.94
C VAL A 108 -14.19 2.46 5.27
N TYR A 109 -13.85 1.77 6.36
CA TYR A 109 -14.30 2.11 7.71
C TYR A 109 -13.25 3.04 8.34
N LYS A 110 -13.46 4.35 8.13
CA LYS A 110 -12.64 5.39 8.78
C LYS A 110 -12.83 5.31 10.29
N LYS A 111 -11.72 5.23 11.04
CA LYS A 111 -11.71 5.45 12.49
C LYS A 111 -11.98 6.91 12.82
#